data_AF-A0A1I7ILJ6-F1
#
_entry.id   AF-A0A1I7ILJ6-F1
#
_cell.length_a   1.000
_cell.length_b   1.000
_cell.length_c   1.000
_cell.angle_alpha   90.00
_cell.angle_beta   90.00
_cell.angle_gamma   90.00
#
_symmetry.space_group_name_H-M   'P 1'
#
loop_
_entity.id
_entity.type
_entity.pdbx_description
1 polymer ?
#
loop_
_entity_poly.entity_id
_entity_poly.type
_entity_poly.pdbx_seq_one_letter_code
_entity_poly.pdbx_strand_id
1 'polypeptide(L)'
;MTTFNKKSGLRSRWQNDLFIALFLVLTGVLGYLALEFRTQWDLSQNNRNSLSQASIDILQKFDGPVQITVYATQQDLQLGDIRGIISNFVSVYQRIKPDLILNFIDPVEQPQQAQSAGVRLNGEIVISFKERKERLATINEQAFSNALVRLARTGKKQLQVLSGHGERKMDGIAQRDMGNFNKKLLETGFESKSFSFADQPEIPDTGILVIASPQTELLEGEVKKILDYLAKGGNLLWLVDTGPLYGLLPLAEKLGIVLTPGVVVDPQADRLRVPSTFALGTLYGSHAVTENFDFITVFPFARQLIPEENTDWRSVTLAEAAPQGWVETGPLEGEISFDEENDVAGPVGIAVALNRVVEDREQRVVVVGSGHFLANSYLGNGGNLDLGMNMINWLAGDESFISIQPRVTIDSRLELSELQLTLIATGFLIALPLIFLASGLFISWYRKRR
;
A
#
# COMPACT_ATOMS: atom_id res chain seq x y z
N MET A 1 85.49 -5.87 18.88
CA MET A 1 85.17 -5.94 17.44
C MET A 1 83.64 -5.84 17.31
N THR A 2 83.10 -4.62 17.29
CA THR A 2 81.66 -4.36 17.06
C THR A 2 81.53 -2.93 16.53
N THR A 3 81.69 -2.77 15.22
CA THR A 3 81.46 -1.51 14.52
C THR A 3 79.95 -1.30 14.38
N PHE A 4 79.37 -0.43 15.21
CA PHE A 4 77.99 0.01 15.08
C PHE A 4 77.82 0.76 13.74
N ASN A 5 77.11 0.13 12.80
CA ASN A 5 76.93 0.61 11.45
C ASN A 5 75.94 1.79 11.42
N LYS A 6 76.47 3.01 11.49
CA LYS A 6 75.70 4.28 11.48
C LYS A 6 74.83 4.49 10.23
N LYS A 7 74.98 3.66 9.18
CA LYS A 7 74.19 3.73 7.93
C LYS A 7 72.83 3.03 7.99
N SER A 8 72.54 2.18 8.99
CA SER A 8 71.21 1.55 9.12
C SER A 8 70.17 2.46 9.79
N GLY A 9 70.59 3.38 10.65
CA GLY A 9 69.71 4.30 11.38
C GLY A 9 69.06 5.38 10.49
N LEU A 10 69.80 5.92 9.51
CA LEU A 10 69.22 6.91 8.58
C LEU A 10 68.20 6.28 7.63
N ARG A 11 68.45 5.07 7.14
CA ARG A 11 67.53 4.37 6.22
C ARG A 11 66.24 3.95 6.92
N SER A 12 66.34 3.51 8.17
CA SER A 12 65.19 3.19 9.03
C SER A 12 64.39 4.45 9.40
N ARG A 13 65.04 5.58 9.68
CA ARG A 13 64.34 6.86 9.93
C ARG A 13 63.59 7.35 8.69
N TRP A 14 64.20 7.31 7.52
CA TRP A 14 63.54 7.66 6.26
C TRP A 14 62.33 6.76 5.95
N GLN A 15 62.43 5.45 6.21
CA GLN A 15 61.29 4.55 6.08
C GLN A 15 60.17 4.89 7.06
N ASN A 16 60.51 5.26 8.30
CA ASN A 16 59.54 5.64 9.32
C ASN A 16 58.86 6.97 8.97
N ASP A 17 59.63 7.96 8.53
CA ASP A 17 59.12 9.28 8.14
C ASP A 17 58.22 9.17 6.89
N LEU A 18 58.61 8.34 5.90
CA LEU A 18 57.80 8.05 4.72
C LEU A 18 56.51 7.30 5.09
N PHE A 19 56.58 6.34 6.02
CA PHE A 19 55.42 5.62 6.51
C PHE A 19 54.44 6.56 7.23
N ILE A 20 54.95 7.45 8.10
CA ILE A 20 54.12 8.45 8.81
C ILE A 20 53.48 9.42 7.81
N ALA A 21 54.23 9.89 6.81
CA ALA A 21 53.70 10.75 5.77
C ALA A 21 52.59 10.07 4.95
N LEU A 22 52.81 8.83 4.50
CA LEU A 22 51.81 8.04 3.79
C LEU A 22 50.58 7.76 4.66
N PHE A 23 50.77 7.49 5.95
CA PHE A 23 49.68 7.25 6.89
C PHE A 23 48.84 8.52 7.11
N LEU A 24 49.47 9.69 7.25
CA LEU A 24 48.75 10.96 7.36
C LEU A 24 47.98 11.29 6.07
N VAL A 25 48.58 11.06 4.91
CA VAL A 25 47.90 11.22 3.60
C VAL A 25 46.71 10.27 3.50
N LEU A 26 46.90 9.00 3.85
CA LEU A 26 45.82 8.01 3.84
C LEU A 26 44.69 8.41 4.79
N THR A 27 45.02 8.86 6.00
CA THR A 27 44.03 9.31 7.00
C THR A 27 43.27 10.54 6.49
N GLY A 28 43.96 11.49 5.85
CA GLY A 28 43.34 12.66 5.22
C GLY A 28 42.42 12.28 4.06
N VAL A 29 42.85 11.36 3.19
CA VAL A 29 42.03 10.84 2.07
C VAL A 29 40.81 10.09 2.59
N LEU A 30 40.98 9.23 3.61
CA LEU A 30 39.87 8.53 4.25
C LEU A 30 38.90 9.50 4.92
N GLY A 31 39.40 10.55 5.59
CA GLY A 31 38.57 11.61 6.16
C GLY A 31 37.78 12.38 5.09
N TYR A 32 38.44 12.74 3.98
CA TYR A 32 37.79 13.39 2.84
C TYR A 32 36.72 12.50 2.20
N LEU A 33 37.04 11.23 1.92
CA LEU A 33 36.09 10.27 1.38
C LEU A 33 34.92 10.01 2.34
N ALA A 34 35.15 10.01 3.66
CA ALA A 34 34.09 9.85 4.66
C ALA A 34 33.16 11.08 4.75
N LEU A 35 33.66 12.27 4.40
CA LEU A 35 32.85 13.49 4.35
C LEU A 35 32.05 13.59 3.05
N GLU A 36 32.65 13.22 1.92
CA GLU A 36 32.02 13.29 0.60
C GLU A 36 31.05 12.12 0.34
N PHE A 37 31.45 10.90 0.69
CA PHE A 37 30.68 9.68 0.42
C PHE A 37 30.10 9.10 1.71
N ARG A 38 28.97 9.67 2.17
CA ARG A 38 28.17 9.07 3.25
C ARG A 38 27.37 7.86 2.74
N THR A 39 28.02 6.70 2.64
CA THR A 39 27.32 5.44 2.39
C THR A 39 26.81 4.89 3.73
N GLN A 40 25.51 4.64 3.83
CA GLN A 40 24.91 3.97 4.98
C GLN A 40 24.27 2.66 4.51
N TRP A 41 24.53 1.59 5.25
CA TRP A 41 23.87 0.31 5.04
C TRP A 41 22.89 0.08 6.16
N ASP A 42 21.63 -0.12 5.79
CA ASP A 42 20.62 -0.53 6.74
C ASP A 42 20.72 -2.04 6.96
N LEU A 43 21.24 -2.42 8.13
CA LEU A 43 21.35 -3.81 8.57
C LEU A 43 20.10 -4.28 9.32
N SER A 44 19.07 -3.44 9.43
CA SER A 44 17.83 -3.85 10.07
C SER A 44 17.09 -4.87 9.20
N GLN A 45 16.48 -5.86 9.84
CA GLN A 45 15.79 -6.98 9.18
C GLN A 45 14.72 -6.53 8.16
N ASN A 46 14.19 -5.30 8.32
CA ASN A 46 13.12 -4.74 7.50
C ASN A 46 13.44 -3.36 6.91
N ASN A 47 14.73 -2.99 6.74
CA ASN A 47 15.07 -1.73 6.08
C ASN A 47 14.47 -0.46 6.77
N ARG A 48 14.30 -0.49 8.10
CA ARG A 48 13.58 0.52 8.92
C ARG A 48 14.17 1.93 8.89
N ASN A 49 15.44 2.07 8.49
CA ASN A 49 16.14 3.33 8.36
C ASN A 49 16.25 3.79 6.89
N SER A 50 15.61 3.07 5.98
CA SER A 50 15.48 3.41 4.57
C SER A 50 14.00 3.52 4.19
N LEU A 51 13.72 4.34 3.18
CA LEU A 51 12.35 4.50 2.70
C LEU A 51 11.96 3.33 1.82
N SER A 52 10.68 2.94 1.89
CA SER A 52 10.11 2.04 0.90
C SER A 52 10.19 2.64 -0.50
N GLN A 53 10.25 1.78 -1.53
CA GLN A 53 10.26 2.24 -2.92
C GLN A 53 9.04 3.11 -3.23
N ALA A 54 7.87 2.75 -2.68
CA ALA A 54 6.66 3.56 -2.77
C ALA A 54 6.87 4.99 -2.25
N SER A 55 7.47 5.17 -1.08
CA SER A 55 7.76 6.51 -0.53
C SER A 55 8.74 7.31 -1.38
N ILE A 56 9.73 6.65 -1.99
CA ILE A 56 10.67 7.29 -2.93
C ILE A 56 9.92 7.76 -4.18
N ASP A 57 9.09 6.91 -4.78
CA ASP A 57 8.35 7.21 -6.00
C ASP A 57 7.36 8.37 -5.78
N ILE A 58 6.77 8.49 -4.57
CA ILE A 58 5.91 9.62 -4.18
C ILE A 58 6.70 10.92 -4.19
N LEU A 59 7.86 10.93 -3.52
CA LEU A 59 8.69 12.14 -3.40
C LEU A 59 9.14 12.66 -4.77
N GLN A 60 9.46 11.76 -5.69
CA GLN A 60 9.89 12.12 -7.04
C GLN A 60 8.80 12.81 -7.87
N LYS A 61 7.51 12.69 -7.50
CA LYS A 61 6.40 13.38 -8.20
C LYS A 61 6.21 14.84 -7.81
N PHE A 62 6.88 15.30 -6.75
CA PHE A 62 6.73 16.68 -6.31
C PHE A 62 7.65 17.62 -7.10
N ASP A 63 7.06 18.31 -8.10
CA ASP A 63 7.70 19.36 -8.91
C ASP A 63 7.85 20.68 -8.14
N GLY A 64 8.52 20.65 -6.99
CA GLY A 64 8.81 21.83 -6.19
C GLY A 64 9.00 21.55 -4.70
N PRO A 65 9.30 22.60 -3.92
CA PRO A 65 9.63 22.46 -2.52
C PRO A 65 8.40 22.03 -1.69
N VAL A 66 8.61 21.07 -0.81
CA VAL A 66 7.62 20.61 0.17
C VAL A 66 8.00 21.18 1.52
N GLN A 67 7.12 21.95 2.14
CA GLN A 67 7.38 22.55 3.46
C GLN A 67 6.77 21.68 4.54
N ILE A 68 7.57 21.30 5.53
CA ILE A 68 7.14 20.58 6.71
C ILE A 68 7.29 21.51 7.90
N THR A 69 6.17 21.86 8.51
CA THR A 69 6.15 22.68 9.71
C THR A 69 5.70 21.83 10.88
N VAL A 70 6.58 21.69 11.86
CA VAL A 70 6.36 20.89 13.05
C VAL A 70 6.05 21.81 14.21
N TYR A 71 4.88 21.63 14.82
CA TYR A 71 4.45 22.40 15.98
C TYR A 71 4.79 21.61 17.25
N ALA A 72 5.97 21.86 17.81
CA ALA A 72 6.47 21.10 18.96
C ALA A 72 7.24 21.99 19.95
N THR A 73 6.98 21.80 21.23
CA THR A 73 7.79 22.38 22.32
C THR A 73 9.21 21.79 22.32
N GLN A 74 10.18 22.49 22.93
CA GLN A 74 11.57 22.00 23.03
C GLN A 74 11.71 20.74 23.90
N GLN A 75 10.89 20.60 24.93
CA GLN A 75 10.83 19.42 25.79
C GLN A 75 9.37 19.01 25.94
N ASP A 76 9.08 17.76 25.59
CA ASP A 76 7.78 17.14 25.86
C ASP A 76 7.90 16.24 27.09
N LEU A 77 6.91 16.31 27.98
CA LEU A 77 6.89 15.59 29.26
C LEU A 77 6.82 14.07 29.10
N GLN A 78 6.38 13.56 27.94
CA GLN A 78 6.23 12.12 27.67
C GLN A 78 7.26 11.59 26.66
N LEU A 79 7.60 12.38 25.65
CA LEU A 79 8.42 11.94 24.50
C LEU A 79 9.86 12.47 24.53
N GLY A 80 10.21 13.37 25.46
CA GLY A 80 11.56 13.95 25.54
C GLY A 80 11.82 14.95 24.40
N ASP A 81 12.89 14.74 23.63
CA ASP A 81 13.26 15.59 22.48
C ASP A 81 12.49 15.20 21.21
N ILE A 82 11.21 15.61 21.17
CA ILE A 82 10.34 15.44 19.99
C ILE A 82 10.97 16.04 18.73
N ARG A 83 11.67 17.18 18.85
CA ARG A 83 12.28 17.86 17.69
C ARG A 83 13.38 17.00 17.08
N GLY A 84 14.22 16.37 17.90
CA GLY A 84 15.23 15.42 17.47
C GLY A 84 14.64 14.19 16.78
N ILE A 85 13.58 13.61 17.34
CA ILE A 85 12.90 12.44 16.75
C ILE A 85 12.37 12.77 15.34
N ILE A 86 11.67 13.90 15.20
CA ILE A 86 11.09 14.32 13.93
C ILE A 86 12.17 14.71 12.92
N SER A 87 13.21 15.42 13.37
CA SER A 87 14.33 15.78 12.51
C SER A 87 15.02 14.53 11.95
N ASN A 88 15.26 13.51 12.77
CA ASN A 88 15.84 12.25 12.32
C ASN A 88 14.92 11.53 11.32
N PHE A 89 13.62 11.47 11.59
CA PHE A 89 12.65 10.87 10.67
C PHE A 89 12.62 11.58 9.31
N VAL A 90 12.49 12.91 9.32
CA VAL A 90 12.42 13.74 8.10
C VAL A 90 13.75 13.73 7.33
N SER A 91 14.89 13.58 8.01
CA SER A 91 16.21 13.54 7.36
C SER A 91 16.34 12.40 6.34
N VAL A 92 15.60 11.29 6.51
CA VAL A 92 15.57 10.20 5.53
C VAL A 92 14.88 10.64 4.24
N TYR A 93 13.82 11.46 4.33
CA TYR A 93 13.11 12.03 3.18
C TYR A 93 13.92 13.14 2.50
N GLN A 94 14.62 13.98 3.28
CA GLN A 94 15.48 15.05 2.76
C GLN A 94 16.64 14.53 1.91
N ARG A 95 17.12 13.30 2.17
CA ARG A 95 18.15 12.65 1.36
C ARG A 95 17.69 12.35 -0.06
N ILE A 96 16.41 12.00 -0.24
CA ILE A 96 15.82 11.73 -1.55
C ILE A 96 15.36 13.04 -2.21
N LYS A 97 14.81 13.96 -1.42
CA LYS A 97 14.28 15.24 -1.88
C LYS A 97 14.90 16.40 -1.10
N PRO A 98 16.06 16.95 -1.56
CA PRO A 98 16.78 18.00 -0.84
C PRO A 98 16.01 19.32 -0.69
N ASP A 99 15.02 19.58 -1.54
CA ASP A 99 14.12 20.74 -1.48
C ASP A 99 12.95 20.57 -0.49
N LEU A 100 13.01 19.55 0.37
CA LEU A 100 12.10 19.35 1.49
C LEU A 100 12.58 20.15 2.71
N ILE A 101 11.84 21.21 3.05
CA ILE A 101 12.22 22.19 4.07
C ILE A 101 11.52 21.83 5.38
N LEU A 102 12.31 21.62 6.44
CA LEU A 102 11.81 21.33 7.79
C LEU A 102 11.92 22.57 8.68
N ASN A 103 10.80 23.02 9.22
CA ASN A 103 10.69 24.15 10.14
C ASN A 103 10.04 23.69 11.46
N PHE A 104 10.55 24.21 12.58
CA PHE A 104 9.94 23.99 13.90
C PHE A 104 9.32 25.29 14.40
N ILE A 105 8.08 25.21 14.89
CA ILE A 105 7.38 26.30 15.55
C ILE A 105 7.02 25.84 16.95
N ASP A 106 7.35 26.64 17.95
CA ASP A 106 6.89 26.41 19.31
C ASP A 106 5.46 26.95 19.46
N PRO A 107 4.44 26.09 19.70
CA PRO A 107 3.07 26.54 19.85
C PRO A 107 2.84 27.42 21.09
N VAL A 108 3.72 27.35 22.10
CA VAL A 108 3.67 28.19 23.31
C VAL A 108 4.21 29.59 23.03
N GLU A 109 5.31 29.69 22.28
CA GLU A 109 5.90 30.99 21.93
C GLU A 109 5.12 31.70 20.81
N GLN A 110 4.54 30.93 19.88
CA GLN A 110 3.85 31.45 18.69
C GLN A 110 2.41 30.92 18.54
N PRO A 111 1.51 31.24 19.50
CA PRO A 111 0.16 30.68 19.54
C PRO A 111 -0.71 31.07 18.35
N GLN A 112 -0.52 32.28 17.79
CA GLN A 112 -1.28 32.73 16.62
C GLN A 112 -1.01 31.86 15.37
N GLN A 113 0.26 31.45 15.16
CA GLN A 113 0.61 30.61 14.01
C GLN A 113 0.05 29.19 14.18
N ALA A 114 0.14 28.62 15.38
CA ALA A 114 -0.44 27.32 15.68
C ALA A 114 -1.97 27.31 15.51
N GLN A 115 -2.65 28.36 16.00
CA GLN A 115 -4.10 28.50 15.85
C GLN A 115 -4.53 28.66 14.39
N SER A 116 -3.80 29.46 13.61
CA SER A 116 -4.08 29.64 12.17
C SER A 116 -3.88 28.37 11.34
N ALA A 117 -2.96 27.50 11.76
CA ALA A 117 -2.74 26.18 11.16
C ALA A 117 -3.74 25.12 11.67
N GLY A 118 -4.60 25.47 12.63
CA GLY A 118 -5.59 24.58 13.22
C GLY A 118 -4.97 23.44 14.03
N VAL A 119 -3.77 23.64 14.56
CA VAL A 119 -3.03 22.65 15.35
C VAL A 119 -3.67 22.50 16.73
N ARG A 120 -3.87 21.26 17.18
CA ARG A 120 -4.53 20.96 18.47
C ARG A 120 -3.64 20.25 19.47
N LEU A 121 -2.66 19.49 18.99
CA LEU A 121 -1.77 18.67 19.81
C LEU A 121 -0.31 19.11 19.66
N ASN A 122 0.48 18.92 20.72
CA ASN A 122 1.93 19.08 20.68
C ASN A 122 2.54 17.96 19.82
N GLY A 123 3.44 18.30 18.89
CA GLY A 123 4.06 17.35 17.97
C GLY A 123 3.29 17.13 16.66
N GLU A 124 2.25 17.92 16.37
CA GLU A 124 1.57 17.86 15.07
C GLU A 124 2.49 18.37 13.94
N ILE A 125 2.43 17.66 12.82
CA ILE A 125 3.17 17.99 11.60
C ILE A 125 2.18 18.51 10.56
N VAL A 126 2.48 19.68 10.01
CA VAL A 126 1.75 20.26 8.88
C VAL A 126 2.64 20.22 7.65
N ILE A 127 2.24 19.44 6.66
CA ILE A 127 2.93 19.34 5.37
C ILE A 127 2.19 20.24 4.37
N SER A 128 2.92 21.14 3.72
CA SER A 128 2.39 22.09 2.75
C SER A 128 3.08 21.90 1.40
N PHE A 129 2.27 21.81 0.34
CA PHE A 129 2.74 21.78 -1.03
C PHE A 129 1.82 22.62 -1.92
N LYS A 130 2.37 23.67 -2.54
CA LYS A 130 1.59 24.71 -3.24
C LYS A 130 0.53 25.30 -2.29
N GLU A 131 -0.74 25.31 -2.67
CA GLU A 131 -1.85 25.80 -1.83
C GLU A 131 -2.45 24.73 -0.92
N ARG A 132 -2.00 23.47 -1.03
CA ARG A 132 -2.56 22.34 -0.27
C ARG A 132 -1.79 22.10 1.01
N LYS A 133 -2.51 21.72 2.06
CA LYS A 133 -1.96 21.40 3.39
C LYS A 133 -2.56 20.11 3.90
N GLU A 134 -1.71 19.26 4.45
CA GLU A 134 -2.08 18.03 5.15
C GLU A 134 -1.53 18.06 6.57
N ARG A 135 -2.27 17.46 7.50
CA ARG A 135 -1.91 17.45 8.92
C ARG A 135 -1.74 16.02 9.40
N LEU A 136 -0.77 15.80 10.26
CA LEU A 136 -0.44 14.52 10.85
C LEU A 136 -0.24 14.68 12.35
N ALA A 137 -0.95 13.83 13.11
CA ALA A 137 -0.78 13.74 14.56
C ALA A 137 0.20 12.63 14.98
N THR A 138 0.59 11.75 14.06
CA THR A 138 1.48 10.62 14.33
C THR A 138 2.62 10.58 13.33
N ILE A 139 3.78 10.17 13.82
CA ILE A 139 5.05 10.21 13.10
C ILE A 139 5.44 8.78 12.77
N ASN A 140 4.97 8.30 11.63
CA ASN A 140 5.37 7.03 11.04
C ASN A 140 5.35 7.13 9.51
N GLU A 141 6.07 6.23 8.83
CA GLU A 141 6.23 6.25 7.37
C GLU A 141 4.89 6.11 6.64
N GLN A 142 3.98 5.26 7.12
CA GLN A 142 2.67 5.05 6.48
C GLN A 142 1.84 6.33 6.49
N ALA A 143 1.67 6.96 7.65
CA ALA A 143 0.88 8.18 7.81
C ALA A 143 1.50 9.33 7.00
N PHE A 144 2.83 9.45 7.04
CA PHE A 144 3.56 10.47 6.30
C PHE A 144 3.46 10.28 4.78
N SER A 145 3.69 9.06 4.29
CA SER A 145 3.59 8.73 2.86
C SER A 145 2.16 8.89 2.35
N ASN A 146 1.16 8.46 3.12
CA ASN A 146 -0.25 8.68 2.77
C ASN A 146 -0.59 10.18 2.68
N ALA A 147 -0.09 11.02 3.60
CA ALA A 147 -0.28 12.47 3.51
C ALA A 147 0.40 13.07 2.26
N LEU A 148 1.59 12.58 1.90
CA LEU A 148 2.22 12.97 0.65
C LEU A 148 1.40 12.54 -0.57
N VAL A 149 0.82 11.34 -0.59
CA VAL A 149 -0.10 10.91 -1.67
C VAL A 149 -1.29 11.86 -1.79
N ARG A 150 -1.93 12.21 -0.66
CA ARG A 150 -3.04 13.19 -0.64
C ARG A 150 -2.62 14.57 -1.15
N LEU A 151 -1.43 15.04 -0.76
CA LEU A 151 -0.88 16.30 -1.25
C LEU A 151 -0.48 16.26 -2.71
N ALA A 152 -0.05 15.11 -3.24
CA ALA A 152 0.34 14.98 -4.63
C ALA A 152 -0.91 14.96 -5.53
N ARG A 153 -1.97 14.23 -5.13
CA ARG A 153 -3.21 14.04 -5.90
C ARG A 153 -3.94 15.36 -6.14
N THR A 154 -4.12 15.72 -7.41
CA THR A 154 -4.76 16.99 -7.80
C THR A 154 -6.28 16.84 -7.81
N GLY A 155 -6.96 17.68 -7.01
CA GLY A 155 -8.42 17.65 -6.87
C GLY A 155 -8.93 16.57 -5.93
N LYS A 156 -10.18 16.73 -5.46
CA LYS A 156 -10.88 15.70 -4.69
C LYS A 156 -11.42 14.66 -5.68
N LYS A 157 -10.87 13.45 -5.67
CA LYS A 157 -11.39 12.34 -6.48
C LYS A 157 -12.54 11.68 -5.71
N GLN A 158 -13.76 11.90 -6.18
CA GLN A 158 -14.96 11.39 -5.50
C GLN A 158 -15.42 10.07 -6.12
N LEU A 159 -15.85 9.13 -5.28
CA LEU A 159 -16.54 7.91 -5.67
C LEU A 159 -18.02 8.10 -5.33
N GLN A 160 -18.89 8.01 -6.32
CA GLN A 160 -20.34 8.04 -6.15
C GLN A 160 -20.83 6.61 -6.03
N VAL A 161 -21.22 6.21 -4.82
CA VAL A 161 -21.56 4.83 -4.50
C VAL A 161 -23.07 4.68 -4.53
N LEU A 162 -23.58 3.82 -5.40
CA LEU A 162 -25.00 3.56 -5.49
C LEU A 162 -25.49 2.87 -4.22
N SER A 163 -26.63 3.33 -3.72
CA SER A 163 -27.34 2.75 -2.59
C SER A 163 -28.86 2.80 -2.81
N GLY A 164 -29.58 1.89 -2.16
CA GLY A 164 -31.05 1.84 -2.18
C GLY A 164 -31.59 0.46 -2.54
N HIS A 165 -30.77 -0.40 -3.15
CA HIS A 165 -31.13 -1.73 -3.62
C HIS A 165 -30.37 -2.84 -2.85
N GLY A 166 -29.88 -2.53 -1.66
CA GLY A 166 -29.16 -3.48 -0.81
C GLY A 166 -27.70 -3.71 -1.18
N GLU A 167 -27.08 -2.78 -1.90
CA GLU A 167 -25.65 -2.78 -2.27
C GLU A 167 -24.74 -2.86 -1.02
N ARG A 168 -23.48 -3.26 -1.23
CA ARG A 168 -22.45 -3.18 -0.17
C ARG A 168 -22.18 -1.74 0.20
N LYS A 169 -22.14 -1.46 1.51
CA LYS A 169 -21.92 -0.09 2.01
C LYS A 169 -20.42 0.20 2.10
N MET A 170 -20.00 1.38 1.63
CA MET A 170 -18.61 1.84 1.75
C MET A 170 -18.26 2.34 3.16
N ASP A 171 -19.24 2.73 3.96
CA ASP A 171 -19.08 3.08 5.38
C ASP A 171 -19.49 1.94 6.33
N GLY A 172 -19.92 0.81 5.77
CA GLY A 172 -20.44 -0.32 6.52
C GLY A 172 -19.36 -1.14 7.23
N ILE A 173 -19.68 -1.58 8.45
CA ILE A 173 -18.81 -2.40 9.30
C ILE A 173 -19.11 -3.91 9.18
N ALA A 174 -20.20 -4.29 8.51
CA ALA A 174 -20.56 -5.70 8.37
C ALA A 174 -19.53 -6.45 7.52
N GLN A 175 -19.44 -7.77 7.67
CA GLN A 175 -18.47 -8.58 6.93
C GLN A 175 -18.62 -8.45 5.40
N ARG A 176 -19.85 -8.29 4.91
CA ARG A 176 -20.17 -8.11 3.49
C ARG A 176 -19.85 -6.71 2.96
N ASP A 177 -19.78 -5.71 3.83
CA ASP A 177 -19.57 -4.31 3.44
C ASP A 177 -18.11 -4.01 3.10
N MET A 178 -17.83 -2.81 2.60
CA MET A 178 -16.51 -2.38 2.09
C MET A 178 -15.85 -1.30 2.95
N GLY A 179 -16.23 -1.20 4.24
CA GLY A 179 -15.73 -0.19 5.17
C GLY A 179 -14.20 -0.12 5.30
N ASN A 180 -13.53 -1.26 5.34
CA ASN A 180 -12.06 -1.31 5.45
C ASN A 180 -11.37 -0.87 4.16
N PHE A 181 -11.96 -1.18 3.00
CA PHE A 181 -11.48 -0.69 1.71
C PHE A 181 -11.65 0.83 1.61
N ASN A 182 -12.80 1.34 2.04
CA ASN A 182 -13.05 2.77 2.10
C ASN A 182 -12.08 3.52 3.03
N LYS A 183 -11.70 2.96 4.17
CA LYS A 183 -10.66 3.55 5.03
C LYS A 183 -9.35 3.73 4.26
N LYS A 184 -8.91 2.73 3.48
CA LYS A 184 -7.70 2.84 2.65
C LYS A 184 -7.84 3.89 1.54
N LEU A 185 -9.01 3.99 0.93
CA LEU A 185 -9.32 5.04 -0.05
C LEU A 185 -9.23 6.44 0.56
N LEU A 186 -9.83 6.65 1.74
CA LEU A 186 -9.75 7.92 2.48
C LEU A 186 -8.31 8.28 2.85
N GLU A 187 -7.54 7.30 3.32
CA GLU A 187 -6.11 7.48 3.64
C GLU A 187 -5.28 7.95 2.43
N THR A 188 -5.67 7.55 1.22
CA THR A 188 -4.96 7.85 -0.04
C THR A 188 -5.57 9.00 -0.86
N GLY A 189 -6.55 9.71 -0.28
CA GLY A 189 -7.07 10.97 -0.82
C GLY A 189 -8.31 10.86 -1.70
N PHE A 190 -8.96 9.71 -1.70
CA PHE A 190 -10.30 9.56 -2.28
C PHE A 190 -11.36 9.94 -1.26
N GLU A 191 -12.50 10.42 -1.73
CA GLU A 191 -13.71 10.60 -0.92
C GLU A 191 -14.80 9.69 -1.49
N SER A 192 -15.50 8.93 -0.65
CA SER A 192 -16.68 8.18 -1.08
C SER A 192 -17.95 8.85 -0.58
N LYS A 193 -18.95 8.95 -1.45
CA LYS A 193 -20.28 9.47 -1.11
C LYS A 193 -21.34 8.48 -1.59
N SER A 194 -22.13 7.98 -0.66
CA SER A 194 -23.31 7.17 -0.99
C SER A 194 -24.43 8.05 -1.50
N PHE A 195 -25.15 7.61 -2.52
CA PHE A 195 -26.36 8.28 -3.00
C PHE A 195 -27.43 7.25 -3.41
N SER A 196 -28.69 7.68 -3.39
CA SER A 196 -29.82 6.92 -3.93
C SER A 196 -30.54 7.78 -4.96
N PHE A 197 -31.09 7.16 -6.00
CA PHE A 197 -31.87 7.88 -7.02
C PHE A 197 -33.16 8.48 -6.47
N ALA A 198 -33.64 8.01 -5.31
CA ALA A 198 -34.77 8.61 -4.59
C ALA A 198 -34.43 10.00 -4.02
N ASP A 199 -33.23 10.15 -3.48
CA ASP A 199 -32.76 11.40 -2.85
C ASP A 199 -32.09 12.33 -3.86
N GLN A 200 -31.40 11.76 -4.85
CA GLN A 200 -30.62 12.48 -5.83
C GLN A 200 -30.91 11.93 -7.24
N PRO A 201 -31.69 12.64 -8.06
CA PRO A 201 -32.22 12.09 -9.30
C PRO A 201 -31.17 11.90 -10.39
N GLU A 202 -30.02 12.58 -10.31
CA GLU A 202 -28.93 12.50 -11.29
C GLU A 202 -27.63 12.06 -10.62
N ILE A 203 -26.80 11.34 -11.39
CA ILE A 203 -25.45 10.95 -10.99
C ILE A 203 -24.54 12.17 -11.16
N PRO A 204 -23.81 12.61 -10.13
CA PRO A 204 -22.90 13.75 -10.26
C PRO A 204 -21.81 13.48 -11.28
N ASP A 205 -21.47 14.52 -12.05
CA ASP A 205 -20.37 14.50 -13.04
C ASP A 205 -18.97 14.53 -12.39
N THR A 206 -18.88 14.27 -11.07
CA THR A 206 -17.69 14.56 -10.26
C THR A 206 -16.85 13.34 -9.91
N GLY A 207 -17.17 12.15 -10.41
CA GLY A 207 -16.54 10.95 -9.88
C GLY A 207 -16.76 9.65 -10.63
N ILE A 208 -16.13 8.61 -10.11
CA ILE A 208 -16.30 7.20 -10.49
C ILE A 208 -17.60 6.70 -9.87
N LEU A 209 -18.51 6.16 -10.68
CA LEU A 209 -19.69 5.44 -10.19
C LEU A 209 -19.27 4.07 -9.66
N VAL A 210 -19.74 3.69 -8.48
CA VAL A 210 -19.53 2.36 -7.90
C VAL A 210 -20.87 1.68 -7.72
N ILE A 211 -21.06 0.53 -8.38
CA ILE A 211 -22.22 -0.35 -8.21
C ILE A 211 -21.72 -1.63 -7.55
N ALA A 212 -22.02 -1.82 -6.27
CA ALA A 212 -21.46 -2.91 -5.46
C ALA A 212 -22.51 -4.00 -5.15
N SER A 213 -22.83 -4.79 -6.17
CA SER A 213 -23.75 -5.95 -6.14
C SER A 213 -25.09 -5.67 -5.44
N PRO A 214 -26.04 -5.02 -6.13
CA PRO A 214 -27.42 -4.89 -5.68
C PRO A 214 -28.03 -6.23 -5.25
N GLN A 215 -29.08 -6.18 -4.45
CA GLN A 215 -29.80 -7.34 -3.91
C GLN A 215 -31.29 -7.32 -4.28
N THR A 216 -31.77 -6.21 -4.86
CA THR A 216 -33.12 -6.03 -5.40
C THR A 216 -33.04 -5.37 -6.76
N GLU A 217 -34.04 -5.60 -7.61
CA GLU A 217 -34.09 -5.00 -8.95
C GLU A 217 -34.08 -3.47 -8.90
N LEU A 218 -33.25 -2.86 -9.75
CA LEU A 218 -33.30 -1.44 -10.03
C LEU A 218 -34.47 -1.14 -10.96
N LEU A 219 -35.06 0.04 -10.82
CA LEU A 219 -36.12 0.50 -11.70
C LEU A 219 -35.55 0.80 -13.10
N GLU A 220 -36.34 0.57 -14.15
CA GLU A 220 -35.93 0.84 -15.54
C GLU A 220 -35.44 2.28 -15.74
N GLY A 221 -36.10 3.24 -15.08
CA GLY A 221 -35.71 4.66 -15.10
C GLY A 221 -34.35 4.93 -14.44
N GLU A 222 -33.94 4.13 -13.45
CA GLU A 222 -32.63 4.22 -12.81
C GLU A 222 -31.55 3.59 -13.67
N VAL A 223 -31.82 2.42 -14.25
CA VAL A 223 -30.93 1.76 -15.21
C VAL A 223 -30.66 2.70 -16.39
N LYS A 224 -31.70 3.37 -16.92
CA LYS A 224 -31.54 4.37 -17.98
C LYS A 224 -30.58 5.50 -17.58
N LYS A 225 -30.67 6.02 -16.35
CA LYS A 225 -29.75 7.07 -15.85
C LYS A 225 -28.31 6.59 -15.78
N ILE A 226 -28.08 5.33 -15.39
CA ILE A 226 -26.74 4.71 -15.39
C ILE A 226 -26.19 4.63 -16.81
N LEU A 227 -27.02 4.19 -17.77
CA LEU A 227 -26.65 4.12 -19.18
C LEU A 227 -26.35 5.52 -19.77
N ASP A 228 -27.16 6.53 -19.43
CA ASP A 228 -26.96 7.92 -19.86
C ASP A 228 -25.66 8.50 -19.27
N TYR A 229 -25.34 8.19 -18.01
CA TYR A 229 -24.07 8.56 -17.39
C TYR A 229 -22.87 7.95 -18.11
N LEU A 230 -22.95 6.66 -18.49
CA LEU A 230 -21.91 6.02 -19.29
C LEU A 230 -21.83 6.57 -20.72
N ALA A 231 -22.96 6.94 -21.32
CA ALA A 231 -22.97 7.56 -22.65
C ALA A 231 -22.24 8.91 -22.66
N LYS A 232 -22.27 9.65 -21.54
CA LYS A 232 -21.55 10.92 -21.34
C LYS A 232 -20.07 10.77 -20.97
N GLY A 233 -19.54 9.55 -20.96
CA GLY A 233 -18.12 9.31 -20.64
C GLY A 233 -17.82 9.08 -19.15
N GLY A 234 -18.82 8.82 -18.32
CA GLY A 234 -18.62 8.54 -16.90
C GLY A 234 -17.86 7.24 -16.62
N ASN A 235 -17.06 7.21 -15.55
CA ASN A 235 -16.25 6.05 -15.16
C ASN A 235 -17.01 5.13 -14.20
N LEU A 236 -16.81 3.80 -14.31
CA LEU A 236 -17.58 2.83 -13.53
C LEU A 236 -16.70 1.74 -12.93
N LEU A 237 -16.88 1.46 -11.64
CA LEU A 237 -16.55 0.19 -11.02
C LEU A 237 -17.84 -0.60 -10.77
N TRP A 238 -17.97 -1.76 -11.42
CA TRP A 238 -19.12 -2.64 -11.24
C TRP A 238 -18.67 -3.97 -10.62
N LEU A 239 -19.15 -4.23 -9.41
CA LEU A 239 -18.93 -5.48 -8.71
C LEU A 239 -20.18 -6.35 -8.82
N VAL A 240 -20.04 -7.53 -9.39
CA VAL A 240 -21.15 -8.43 -9.71
C VAL A 240 -20.96 -9.77 -9.03
N ASP A 241 -21.87 -10.13 -8.14
CA ASP A 241 -21.91 -11.45 -7.53
C ASP A 241 -22.64 -12.46 -8.44
N THR A 242 -22.59 -13.75 -8.09
CA THR A 242 -23.15 -14.87 -8.87
C THR A 242 -24.68 -14.95 -8.89
N GLY A 243 -25.38 -14.01 -8.25
CA GLY A 243 -26.85 -13.89 -8.27
C GLY A 243 -27.41 -13.21 -9.53
N PRO A 244 -28.72 -12.91 -9.57
CA PRO A 244 -29.34 -12.15 -10.65
C PRO A 244 -28.65 -10.80 -10.91
N LEU A 245 -28.78 -10.26 -12.12
CA LEU A 245 -28.24 -8.92 -12.45
C LEU A 245 -29.11 -7.78 -11.93
N TYR A 246 -30.28 -8.07 -11.34
CA TYR A 246 -31.15 -7.08 -10.71
C TYR A 246 -31.50 -5.87 -11.61
N GLY A 247 -31.83 -6.14 -12.87
CA GLY A 247 -32.14 -5.12 -13.87
C GLY A 247 -30.93 -4.54 -14.62
N LEU A 248 -29.70 -4.93 -14.29
CA LEU A 248 -28.47 -4.44 -14.93
C LEU A 248 -28.05 -5.23 -16.18
N LEU A 249 -28.90 -6.10 -16.74
CA LEU A 249 -28.61 -6.77 -18.01
C LEU A 249 -28.34 -5.76 -19.16
N PRO A 250 -29.12 -4.67 -19.33
CA PRO A 250 -28.83 -3.65 -20.35
C PRO A 250 -27.47 -2.96 -20.17
N LEU A 251 -26.96 -2.90 -18.92
CA LEU A 251 -25.62 -2.39 -18.64
C LEU A 251 -24.55 -3.35 -19.16
N ALA A 252 -24.72 -4.65 -18.93
CA ALA A 252 -23.83 -5.67 -19.48
C ALA A 252 -23.77 -5.64 -21.02
N GLU A 253 -24.94 -5.57 -21.66
CA GLU A 253 -25.06 -5.45 -23.13
C GLU A 253 -24.38 -4.17 -23.64
N LYS A 254 -24.55 -3.03 -22.96
CA LYS A 254 -23.90 -1.77 -23.32
C LYS A 254 -22.38 -1.82 -23.22
N LEU A 255 -21.85 -2.64 -22.30
CA LEU A 255 -20.41 -2.83 -22.11
C LEU A 255 -19.85 -3.93 -23.04
N GLY A 256 -20.70 -4.74 -23.68
CA GLY A 256 -20.25 -5.90 -24.46
C GLY A 256 -19.59 -6.95 -23.59
N ILE A 257 -20.18 -7.27 -22.43
CA ILE A 257 -19.67 -8.30 -21.52
C ILE A 257 -20.77 -9.31 -21.27
N VAL A 258 -20.46 -10.59 -21.49
CA VAL A 258 -21.32 -11.70 -21.10
C VAL A 258 -20.99 -12.10 -19.66
N LEU A 259 -22.01 -12.04 -18.80
CA LEU A 259 -21.95 -12.51 -17.42
C LEU A 259 -22.63 -13.87 -17.34
N THR A 260 -21.85 -14.94 -17.30
CA THR A 260 -22.41 -16.30 -17.32
C THR A 260 -22.98 -16.69 -15.95
N PRO A 261 -23.99 -17.57 -15.91
CA PRO A 261 -24.42 -18.18 -14.65
C PRO A 261 -23.33 -19.13 -14.13
N GLY A 262 -23.40 -19.45 -12.83
CA GLY A 262 -22.48 -20.38 -12.18
C GLY A 262 -21.40 -19.71 -11.33
N VAL A 263 -20.63 -20.54 -10.63
CA VAL A 263 -19.58 -20.16 -9.69
C VAL A 263 -18.27 -20.80 -10.10
N VAL A 264 -17.18 -20.05 -10.08
CA VAL A 264 -15.84 -20.58 -10.34
C VAL A 264 -15.41 -21.47 -9.18
N VAL A 265 -15.08 -22.72 -9.49
CA VAL A 265 -14.54 -23.73 -8.58
C VAL A 265 -13.06 -23.93 -8.89
N ASP A 266 -12.21 -23.81 -7.87
CA ASP A 266 -10.77 -23.95 -7.94
C ASP A 266 -10.28 -25.07 -7.00
N PRO A 267 -9.94 -26.26 -7.52
CA PRO A 267 -9.41 -27.37 -6.72
C PRO A 267 -8.08 -27.06 -6.01
N GLN A 268 -7.34 -26.03 -6.45
CA GLN A 268 -6.11 -25.64 -5.76
C GLN A 268 -6.40 -24.97 -4.42
N ALA A 269 -7.58 -24.37 -4.25
CA ALA A 269 -8.02 -23.76 -3.01
C ALA A 269 -8.06 -24.80 -1.86
N ASP A 270 -8.48 -26.03 -2.14
CA ASP A 270 -8.51 -27.12 -1.15
C ASP A 270 -7.13 -27.45 -0.61
N ARG A 271 -6.08 -27.36 -1.44
CA ARG A 271 -4.68 -27.57 -1.01
C ARG A 271 -4.23 -26.53 0.00
N LEU A 272 -4.78 -25.32 -0.09
CA LEU A 272 -4.59 -24.23 0.85
C LEU A 272 -5.57 -24.25 2.03
N ARG A 273 -6.43 -25.28 2.11
CA ARG A 273 -7.47 -25.45 3.14
C ARG A 273 -8.49 -24.29 3.15
N VAL A 274 -8.75 -23.71 2.00
CA VAL A 274 -9.84 -22.76 1.78
C VAL A 274 -10.90 -23.39 0.86
N PRO A 275 -12.17 -22.96 0.92
CA PRO A 275 -13.22 -23.57 0.10
C PRO A 275 -12.91 -23.52 -1.39
N SER A 276 -13.25 -24.58 -2.13
CA SER A 276 -13.07 -24.66 -3.59
C SER A 276 -13.80 -23.54 -4.35
N THR A 277 -14.83 -22.91 -3.78
CA THR A 277 -15.50 -21.74 -4.37
C THR A 277 -14.71 -20.43 -4.24
N PHE A 278 -13.49 -20.47 -3.71
CA PHE A 278 -12.58 -19.33 -3.61
C PHE A 278 -11.60 -19.40 -4.78
N ALA A 279 -11.98 -18.76 -5.89
CA ALA A 279 -11.15 -18.74 -7.08
C ALA A 279 -9.85 -17.94 -6.83
N LEU A 280 -8.71 -18.56 -7.10
CA LEU A 280 -7.40 -17.94 -6.92
C LEU A 280 -6.98 -17.26 -8.23
N GLY A 281 -6.98 -15.93 -8.23
CA GLY A 281 -6.41 -15.13 -9.32
C GLY A 281 -4.90 -15.30 -9.33
N THR A 282 -4.36 -15.81 -10.43
CA THR A 282 -2.93 -16.14 -10.59
C THR A 282 -2.37 -15.72 -11.94
N LEU A 283 -3.25 -15.40 -12.90
CA LEU A 283 -2.89 -14.92 -14.23
C LEU A 283 -3.46 -13.52 -14.39
N TYR A 284 -2.58 -12.56 -14.68
CA TYR A 284 -2.95 -11.16 -14.83
C TYR A 284 -2.64 -10.66 -16.23
N GLY A 285 -3.60 -9.96 -16.85
CA GLY A 285 -3.44 -9.41 -18.18
C GLY A 285 -2.43 -8.26 -18.19
N SER A 286 -1.86 -7.95 -19.37
CA SER A 286 -0.97 -6.80 -19.55
C SER A 286 -1.78 -5.50 -19.52
N HIS A 287 -1.88 -4.86 -18.37
CA HIS A 287 -2.66 -3.64 -18.15
C HIS A 287 -2.04 -2.79 -17.03
N ALA A 288 -2.26 -1.47 -17.03
CA ALA A 288 -1.71 -0.57 -16.00
C ALA A 288 -2.10 -0.98 -14.57
N VAL A 289 -3.33 -1.48 -14.38
CA VAL A 289 -3.84 -1.99 -13.07
C VAL A 289 -3.01 -3.15 -12.52
N THR A 290 -2.45 -3.98 -13.40
CA THR A 290 -1.77 -5.24 -13.09
C THR A 290 -0.27 -5.19 -13.43
N GLU A 291 0.26 -4.02 -13.77
CA GLU A 291 1.68 -3.82 -14.03
C GLU A 291 2.49 -4.05 -12.74
N ASN A 292 3.48 -4.94 -12.80
CA ASN A 292 4.27 -5.39 -11.65
C ASN A 292 3.42 -5.95 -10.48
N PHE A 293 2.29 -6.59 -10.80
CA PHE A 293 1.40 -7.20 -9.82
C PHE A 293 1.73 -8.69 -9.62
N ASP A 294 2.51 -8.99 -8.59
CA ASP A 294 3.03 -10.35 -8.31
C ASP A 294 2.27 -11.11 -7.20
N PHE A 295 1.11 -10.60 -6.78
CA PHE A 295 0.35 -11.18 -5.67
C PHE A 295 -0.75 -12.12 -6.17
N ILE A 296 -1.01 -13.19 -5.42
CA ILE A 296 -2.23 -13.98 -5.61
C ILE A 296 -3.41 -13.20 -5.03
N THR A 297 -4.52 -13.13 -5.76
CA THR A 297 -5.79 -12.55 -5.29
C THR A 297 -6.85 -13.63 -5.10
N VAL A 298 -7.81 -13.40 -4.21
CA VAL A 298 -8.82 -14.40 -3.85
C VAL A 298 -10.22 -13.85 -4.08
N PHE A 299 -11.01 -14.56 -4.89
CA PHE A 299 -12.36 -14.15 -5.27
C PHE A 299 -13.38 -15.20 -4.83
N PRO A 300 -13.97 -15.04 -3.63
CA PRO A 300 -15.05 -15.92 -3.17
C PRO A 300 -16.27 -15.79 -4.08
N PHE A 301 -16.85 -16.94 -4.44
CA PHE A 301 -18.04 -17.03 -5.29
C PHE A 301 -17.89 -16.20 -6.57
N ALA A 302 -16.76 -16.38 -7.27
CA ALA A 302 -16.53 -15.65 -8.50
C ALA A 302 -17.46 -16.13 -9.63
N ARG A 303 -17.87 -15.20 -10.47
CA ARG A 303 -18.58 -15.39 -11.73
C ARG A 303 -17.62 -15.12 -12.87
N GLN A 304 -17.76 -15.88 -13.96
CA GLN A 304 -17.02 -15.64 -15.19
C GLN A 304 -17.55 -14.40 -15.94
N LEU A 305 -16.61 -13.63 -16.47
CA LEU A 305 -16.85 -12.49 -17.36
C LEU A 305 -16.20 -12.79 -18.70
N ILE A 306 -16.97 -12.69 -19.78
CA ILE A 306 -16.45 -12.87 -21.15
C ILE A 306 -16.64 -11.54 -21.88
N PRO A 307 -15.57 -10.77 -22.15
CA PRO A 307 -15.67 -9.60 -23.01
C PRO A 307 -15.95 -10.05 -24.45
N GLU A 308 -16.93 -9.43 -25.09
CA GLU A 308 -17.18 -9.60 -26.52
C GLU A 308 -16.28 -8.66 -27.31
N GLU A 309 -15.86 -9.08 -28.50
CA GLU A 309 -15.22 -8.17 -29.45
C GLU A 309 -16.25 -7.15 -29.92
N ASN A 310 -16.01 -5.87 -29.62
CA ASN A 310 -16.84 -4.79 -30.13
C ASN A 310 -15.97 -3.61 -30.59
N THR A 311 -16.55 -2.71 -31.40
CA THR A 311 -15.83 -1.55 -31.95
C THR A 311 -15.78 -0.34 -31.02
N ASP A 312 -16.62 -0.33 -29.98
CA ASP A 312 -16.85 0.83 -29.11
C ASP A 312 -15.91 0.83 -27.88
N TRP A 313 -15.51 -0.35 -27.42
CA TRP A 313 -14.71 -0.57 -26.22
C TRP A 313 -13.49 -1.39 -26.56
N ARG A 314 -12.34 -0.95 -26.05
CA ARG A 314 -11.18 -1.82 -25.93
C ARG A 314 -11.28 -2.54 -24.58
N SER A 315 -11.37 -3.86 -24.60
CA SER A 315 -11.47 -4.71 -23.42
C SER A 315 -10.15 -5.44 -23.14
N VAL A 316 -9.83 -5.62 -21.87
CA VAL A 316 -8.70 -6.42 -21.39
C VAL A 316 -9.13 -7.20 -20.16
N THR A 317 -8.97 -8.52 -20.16
CA THR A 317 -9.13 -9.35 -18.95
C THR A 317 -7.99 -9.03 -17.98
N LEU A 318 -8.34 -8.46 -16.83
CA LEU A 318 -7.37 -8.06 -15.80
C LEU A 318 -6.88 -9.26 -14.99
N ALA A 319 -7.79 -10.15 -14.62
CA ALA A 319 -7.48 -11.32 -13.79
C ALA A 319 -8.22 -12.54 -14.29
N GLU A 320 -7.47 -13.62 -14.45
CA GLU A 320 -7.97 -14.97 -14.65
C GLU A 320 -7.64 -15.82 -13.42
N ALA A 321 -8.60 -16.66 -13.04
CA ALA A 321 -8.50 -17.53 -11.88
C ALA A 321 -8.74 -18.99 -12.26
N ALA A 322 -8.45 -19.86 -11.30
CA ALA A 322 -8.70 -21.30 -11.40
C ALA A 322 -8.17 -21.93 -12.71
N PRO A 323 -6.85 -21.92 -12.99
CA PRO A 323 -6.29 -22.47 -14.23
C PRO A 323 -6.57 -23.98 -14.43
N GLN A 324 -6.84 -24.69 -13.33
CA GLN A 324 -7.24 -26.11 -13.33
C GLN A 324 -8.66 -26.30 -12.75
N GLY A 325 -9.44 -25.23 -12.72
CA GLY A 325 -10.81 -25.23 -12.23
C GLY A 325 -11.83 -25.13 -13.36
N TRP A 326 -13.06 -24.83 -13.00
CA TRP A 326 -14.18 -24.71 -13.92
C TRP A 326 -15.25 -23.75 -13.39
N VAL A 327 -16.21 -23.40 -14.24
CA VAL A 327 -17.44 -22.72 -13.85
C VAL A 327 -18.50 -23.78 -13.58
N GLU A 328 -18.87 -23.94 -12.31
CA GLU A 328 -19.91 -24.87 -11.83
C GLU A 328 -21.29 -24.21 -11.93
N THR A 329 -22.20 -24.83 -12.67
CA THR A 329 -23.59 -24.32 -12.83
C THR A 329 -24.61 -25.09 -11.99
N GLY A 330 -24.23 -26.25 -11.45
CA GLY A 330 -25.04 -27.10 -10.59
C GLY A 330 -25.03 -26.71 -9.11
N PRO A 331 -25.58 -27.57 -8.24
CA PRO A 331 -25.60 -27.36 -6.79
C PRO A 331 -24.19 -27.35 -6.18
N LEU A 332 -23.92 -26.36 -5.32
CA LEU A 332 -22.63 -26.24 -4.61
C LEU A 332 -22.59 -27.02 -3.28
N GLU A 333 -23.45 -28.02 -3.11
CA GLU A 333 -23.55 -28.83 -1.90
C GLU A 333 -23.02 -30.25 -2.16
N GLY A 334 -22.15 -30.74 -1.27
CA GLY A 334 -21.58 -32.08 -1.38
C GLY A 334 -20.24 -32.12 -2.10
N GLU A 335 -19.96 -33.24 -2.78
CA GLU A 335 -18.74 -33.43 -3.57
C GLU A 335 -18.92 -32.75 -4.93
N ILE A 336 -18.20 -31.65 -5.15
CA ILE A 336 -18.25 -30.85 -6.38
C ILE A 336 -17.20 -31.41 -7.35
N SER A 337 -17.63 -31.86 -8.52
CA SER A 337 -16.77 -32.46 -9.54
C SER A 337 -17.13 -31.92 -10.92
N PHE A 338 -16.12 -31.69 -11.75
CA PHE A 338 -16.29 -31.18 -13.11
C PHE A 338 -17.19 -32.06 -13.97
N ASP A 339 -18.22 -31.47 -14.57
CA ASP A 339 -19.12 -32.08 -15.55
C ASP A 339 -18.84 -31.53 -16.96
N GLU A 340 -18.28 -32.37 -17.83
CA GLU A 340 -17.95 -31.99 -19.22
C GLU A 340 -19.15 -31.52 -20.06
N GLU A 341 -20.39 -31.91 -19.72
CA GLU A 341 -21.57 -31.51 -20.48
C GLU A 341 -22.10 -30.12 -20.09
N ASN A 342 -21.90 -29.70 -18.83
CA ASN A 342 -22.54 -28.51 -18.26
C ASN A 342 -21.57 -27.43 -17.80
N ASP A 343 -20.31 -27.78 -17.52
CA ASP A 343 -19.32 -26.88 -16.96
C ASP A 343 -18.33 -26.34 -17.99
N VAL A 344 -17.81 -25.15 -17.71
CA VAL A 344 -16.79 -24.51 -18.55
C VAL A 344 -15.43 -24.62 -17.88
N ALA A 345 -14.50 -25.34 -18.51
CA ALA A 345 -13.13 -25.47 -18.01
C ALA A 345 -12.39 -24.11 -17.99
N GLY A 346 -11.54 -23.93 -16.99
CA GLY A 346 -10.68 -22.75 -16.84
C GLY A 346 -9.48 -22.71 -17.81
N PRO A 347 -8.65 -21.66 -17.75
CA PRO A 347 -8.70 -20.53 -16.81
C PRO A 347 -9.94 -19.64 -17.04
N VAL A 348 -10.44 -19.04 -15.95
CA VAL A 348 -11.69 -18.28 -15.97
C VAL A 348 -11.42 -16.79 -15.77
N GLY A 349 -11.80 -15.98 -16.75
CA GLY A 349 -11.77 -14.52 -16.64
C GLY A 349 -12.78 -14.01 -15.62
N ILE A 350 -12.33 -13.27 -14.62
CA ILE A 350 -13.15 -12.82 -13.48
C ILE A 350 -13.10 -11.30 -13.26
N ALA A 351 -12.19 -10.60 -13.92
CA ALA A 351 -12.13 -9.13 -13.91
C ALA A 351 -11.79 -8.62 -15.31
N VAL A 352 -12.50 -7.59 -15.77
CA VAL A 352 -12.32 -6.99 -17.10
C VAL A 352 -12.22 -5.48 -16.95
N ALA A 353 -11.24 -4.88 -17.61
CA ALA A 353 -11.14 -3.44 -17.82
C ALA A 353 -11.59 -3.09 -19.24
N LEU A 354 -12.32 -1.98 -19.38
CA LEU A 354 -12.75 -1.44 -20.65
C LEU A 354 -12.40 0.04 -20.71
N ASN A 355 -11.88 0.49 -21.84
CA ASN A 355 -11.67 1.90 -22.10
C ASN A 355 -12.06 2.31 -23.52
N ARG A 356 -12.42 3.59 -23.66
CA ARG A 356 -12.71 4.23 -24.95
C ARG A 356 -12.56 5.75 -24.83
N VAL A 357 -12.59 6.46 -25.96
CA VAL A 357 -12.54 7.92 -25.98
C VAL A 357 -13.94 8.48 -26.24
N VAL A 358 -14.40 9.38 -25.38
CA VAL A 358 -15.68 10.11 -25.50
C VAL A 358 -15.37 11.61 -25.33
N GLU A 359 -15.72 12.43 -26.34
CA GLU A 359 -15.50 13.90 -26.32
C GLU A 359 -14.07 14.29 -25.86
N ASP A 360 -13.06 13.63 -26.43
CA ASP A 360 -11.62 13.81 -26.14
C ASP A 360 -11.18 13.43 -24.72
N ARG A 361 -12.03 12.73 -23.95
CA ARG A 361 -11.70 12.18 -22.64
C ARG A 361 -11.68 10.65 -22.69
N GLU A 362 -10.72 10.06 -22.00
CA GLU A 362 -10.70 8.61 -21.83
C GLU A 362 -11.71 8.18 -20.77
N GLN A 363 -12.71 7.43 -21.19
CA GLN A 363 -13.67 6.76 -20.32
C GLN A 363 -13.13 5.39 -19.91
N ARG A 364 -13.26 5.05 -18.62
CA ARG A 364 -12.71 3.83 -18.03
C ARG A 364 -13.76 3.09 -17.21
N VAL A 365 -13.86 1.78 -17.42
CA VAL A 365 -14.78 0.88 -16.73
C VAL A 365 -14.04 -0.34 -16.24
N VAL A 366 -14.32 -0.80 -15.02
CA VAL A 366 -13.86 -2.08 -14.49
C VAL A 366 -15.07 -2.88 -14.03
N VAL A 367 -15.17 -4.12 -14.48
CA VAL A 367 -16.18 -5.08 -14.03
C VAL A 367 -15.46 -6.24 -13.34
N VAL A 368 -15.92 -6.61 -12.15
CA VAL A 368 -15.37 -7.75 -11.39
C VAL A 368 -16.49 -8.70 -11.02
N GLY A 369 -16.33 -9.97 -11.39
CA GLY A 369 -17.27 -11.06 -11.15
C GLY A 369 -17.29 -11.55 -9.70
N SER A 370 -16.97 -10.71 -8.73
CA SER A 370 -17.21 -10.97 -7.31
C SER A 370 -17.10 -9.63 -6.59
N GLY A 371 -18.13 -9.20 -5.87
CA GLY A 371 -18.00 -8.10 -4.92
C GLY A 371 -17.41 -8.53 -3.58
N HIS A 372 -17.30 -9.83 -3.33
CA HIS A 372 -16.76 -10.36 -2.09
C HIS A 372 -15.27 -10.04 -1.90
N PHE A 373 -14.46 -9.96 -2.96
CA PHE A 373 -13.00 -9.76 -2.81
C PHE A 373 -12.64 -8.44 -2.09
N LEU A 374 -13.48 -7.40 -2.18
CA LEU A 374 -13.31 -6.12 -1.46
C LEU A 374 -14.13 -6.02 -0.17
N ALA A 375 -14.92 -7.05 0.15
CA ALA A 375 -15.68 -7.07 1.39
C ALA A 375 -14.75 -7.18 2.60
N ASN A 376 -15.19 -6.66 3.75
CA ASN A 376 -14.41 -6.61 4.99
C ASN A 376 -13.86 -7.98 5.41
N SER A 377 -14.57 -9.07 5.13
CA SER A 377 -14.14 -10.44 5.42
C SER A 377 -13.01 -10.97 4.55
N TYR A 378 -12.80 -10.40 3.35
CA TYR A 378 -11.88 -10.96 2.35
C TYR A 378 -10.84 -9.96 1.81
N LEU A 379 -10.97 -8.68 2.15
CA LEU A 379 -10.05 -7.63 1.70
C LEU A 379 -8.59 -7.91 2.06
N GLY A 380 -8.35 -8.57 3.21
CA GLY A 380 -7.02 -8.94 3.68
C GLY A 380 -6.43 -10.20 3.04
N ASN A 381 -7.15 -10.87 2.13
CA ASN A 381 -6.65 -12.07 1.46
C ASN A 381 -5.75 -11.69 0.28
N GLY A 382 -4.54 -12.23 0.28
CA GLY A 382 -3.60 -12.05 -0.82
C GLY A 382 -3.40 -10.57 -1.17
N GLY A 383 -3.38 -10.25 -2.47
CA GLY A 383 -3.28 -8.87 -3.00
C GLY A 383 -4.63 -8.17 -3.24
N ASN A 384 -5.73 -8.58 -2.60
CA ASN A 384 -7.06 -8.03 -2.91
C ASN A 384 -7.15 -6.51 -2.69
N LEU A 385 -6.58 -6.02 -1.59
CA LEU A 385 -6.51 -4.58 -1.31
C LEU A 385 -5.72 -3.85 -2.41
N ASP A 386 -4.53 -4.36 -2.76
CA ASP A 386 -3.67 -3.77 -3.77
C ASP A 386 -4.36 -3.72 -5.14
N LEU A 387 -4.98 -4.82 -5.57
CA LEU A 387 -5.73 -4.87 -6.83
C LEU A 387 -6.90 -3.87 -6.83
N GLY A 388 -7.68 -3.82 -5.74
CA GLY A 388 -8.78 -2.86 -5.59
C GLY A 388 -8.30 -1.40 -5.65
N MET A 389 -7.18 -1.09 -5.00
CA MET A 389 -6.58 0.24 -5.04
C MET A 389 -6.06 0.59 -6.45
N ASN A 390 -5.47 -0.37 -7.15
CA ASN A 390 -5.00 -0.18 -8.53
C ASN A 390 -6.15 0.10 -9.48
N MET A 391 -7.25 -0.65 -9.36
CA MET A 391 -8.48 -0.42 -10.15
C MET A 391 -9.03 0.99 -9.95
N ILE A 392 -9.14 1.46 -8.70
CA ILE A 392 -9.66 2.81 -8.41
C ILE A 392 -8.70 3.91 -8.90
N ASN A 393 -7.39 3.76 -8.71
CA ASN A 393 -6.42 4.73 -9.24
C ASN A 393 -6.46 4.79 -10.78
N TRP A 394 -6.60 3.66 -11.46
CA TRP A 394 -6.78 3.63 -12.91
C TRP A 394 -8.09 4.31 -13.33
N LEU A 395 -9.21 4.00 -12.68
CA LEU A 395 -10.50 4.65 -12.95
C LEU A 395 -10.47 6.17 -12.69
N ALA A 396 -9.58 6.64 -11.81
CA ALA A 396 -9.41 8.04 -11.50
C ALA A 396 -8.51 8.80 -12.49
N GLY A 397 -7.89 8.11 -13.46
CA GLY A 397 -6.85 8.69 -14.34
C GLY A 397 -5.51 8.91 -13.64
N ASP A 398 -5.34 8.31 -12.46
CA ASP A 398 -4.21 8.53 -11.55
C ASP A 398 -3.24 7.34 -11.62
N GLU A 399 -2.93 6.87 -12.83
CA GLU A 399 -2.07 5.69 -13.09
C GLU A 399 -0.72 5.78 -12.40
N SER A 400 -0.22 7.01 -12.30
CA SER A 400 1.03 7.31 -11.65
C SER A 400 1.06 6.91 -10.15
N PHE A 401 -0.10 6.66 -9.52
CA PHE A 401 -0.23 6.19 -8.13
C PHE A 401 -0.53 4.68 -8.01
N ILE A 402 -0.67 3.95 -9.13
CA ILE A 402 -0.93 2.51 -9.12
C ILE A 402 0.27 1.73 -8.53
N SER A 403 1.50 2.12 -8.87
CA SER A 403 2.72 1.47 -8.36
C SER A 403 3.07 1.83 -6.92
N ILE A 404 2.27 2.67 -6.26
CA ILE A 404 2.68 3.43 -5.07
C ILE A 404 1.71 3.20 -3.91
N GLN A 405 1.70 1.98 -3.39
CA GLN A 405 1.04 1.71 -2.11
C GLN A 405 2.11 1.64 -1.00
N PRO A 406 2.11 2.59 -0.03
CA PRO A 406 2.95 2.47 1.15
C PRO A 406 2.55 1.21 1.91
N ARG A 407 3.50 0.27 2.06
CA ARG A 407 3.27 -0.97 2.80
C ARG A 407 3.42 -0.70 4.30
N VAL A 408 2.60 -1.39 5.09
CA VAL A 408 2.74 -1.36 6.54
C VAL A 408 4.06 -2.03 6.89
N THR A 409 4.99 -1.30 7.50
CA THR A 409 6.13 -1.94 8.17
C THR A 409 5.55 -2.72 9.35
N ILE A 410 5.47 -4.04 9.20
CA ILE A 410 5.13 -4.95 10.30
C ILE A 410 6.21 -4.75 11.37
N ASP A 411 5.78 -4.71 12.63
CA ASP A 411 6.59 -4.48 13.83
C ASP A 411 6.79 -3.02 14.22
N SER A 412 5.77 -2.42 14.82
CA SER A 412 5.96 -1.40 15.87
C SER A 412 5.87 -1.99 17.28
N ARG A 413 5.66 -3.31 17.39
CA ARG A 413 5.45 -4.02 18.66
C ARG A 413 6.29 -5.28 18.70
N LEU A 414 7.05 -5.43 19.76
CA LEU A 414 7.80 -6.65 20.05
C LEU A 414 6.90 -7.56 20.88
N GLU A 415 6.20 -8.50 20.24
CA GLU A 415 5.41 -9.51 20.93
C GLU A 415 6.28 -10.73 21.27
N LEU A 416 6.89 -10.71 22.45
CA LEU A 416 7.61 -11.86 22.98
C LEU A 416 6.66 -12.75 23.77
N SER A 417 6.69 -14.05 23.49
CA SER A 417 6.07 -15.03 24.39
C SER A 417 6.73 -14.98 25.78
N GLU A 418 5.99 -15.36 26.83
CA GLU A 418 6.52 -15.40 28.20
C GLU A 418 7.80 -16.25 28.30
N LEU A 419 7.88 -17.32 27.50
CA LEU A 419 9.06 -18.19 27.43
C LEU A 419 10.27 -17.45 26.85
N GLN A 420 10.09 -16.70 25.75
CA GLN A 420 11.17 -15.91 25.15
C GLN A 420 11.67 -14.82 26.11
N LEU A 421 10.77 -14.13 26.80
CA LEU A 421 11.11 -13.15 27.82
C LEU A 421 11.90 -13.77 28.97
N THR A 422 11.47 -14.94 29.46
CA THR A 422 12.14 -15.65 30.56
C THR A 422 13.54 -16.13 30.15
N LEU A 423 13.72 -16.63 28.94
CA LEU A 423 15.03 -17.03 28.41
C LEU A 423 15.98 -15.83 28.29
N ILE A 424 15.52 -14.71 27.73
CA ILE A 424 16.31 -13.48 27.62
C ILE A 424 16.70 -12.98 29.02
N ALA A 425 15.73 -12.86 29.93
CA ALA A 425 15.97 -12.39 31.29
C ALA A 425 16.98 -13.30 32.02
N THR A 426 16.77 -14.61 32.02
CA THR A 426 17.66 -15.57 32.69
C THR A 426 19.06 -15.58 32.08
N GLY A 427 19.15 -15.50 30.74
CA GLY A 427 20.42 -15.45 30.02
C GLY A 427 21.26 -14.22 30.40
N PHE A 428 20.67 -13.03 30.37
CA PHE A 428 21.40 -11.78 30.61
C PHE A 428 21.58 -11.44 32.09
N LEU A 429 20.61 -11.75 32.97
CA LEU A 429 20.71 -11.42 34.40
C LEU A 429 21.46 -12.48 35.21
N ILE A 430 21.47 -13.74 34.78
CA ILE A 430 22.04 -14.84 35.57
C ILE A 430 23.20 -15.51 34.84
N ALA A 431 22.96 -16.03 33.64
CA ALA A 431 23.98 -16.83 32.94
C ALA A 431 25.21 -15.97 32.58
N LEU A 432 25.01 -14.78 32.02
CA LEU A 432 26.10 -13.91 31.59
C LEU A 432 26.99 -13.43 32.76
N PRO A 433 26.45 -12.93 33.90
CA PRO A 433 27.28 -12.61 35.07
C PRO A 433 28.01 -13.83 35.64
N LEU A 434 27.37 -15.00 35.69
CA LEU A 434 28.01 -16.23 36.17
C LEU A 434 29.16 -16.66 35.25
N ILE A 435 29.00 -16.54 33.93
CA ILE A 435 30.08 -16.80 32.97
C ILE A 435 31.25 -15.84 33.20
N PHE A 436 30.98 -14.54 33.39
CA PHE A 436 32.04 -13.58 33.70
C PHE A 436 32.73 -13.90 35.03
N LEU A 437 31.97 -14.24 36.08
CA LEU A 437 32.51 -14.58 37.40
C LEU A 437 33.34 -15.87 37.35
N ALA A 438 32.84 -16.91 36.67
CA ALA A 438 33.55 -18.16 36.44
C ALA A 438 34.83 -17.94 35.62
N SER A 439 34.78 -17.11 34.57
CA SER A 439 35.95 -16.77 33.77
C SER A 439 37.01 -16.02 34.58
N GLY A 440 36.60 -15.09 35.44
CA GLY A 440 37.49 -14.36 36.35
C GLY A 440 38.14 -15.27 37.38
N LEU A 441 37.36 -16.17 37.99
CA LEU A 441 37.87 -17.17 38.93
C LEU A 441 38.83 -18.15 38.25
N PHE A 442 38.50 -18.60 37.03
CA PHE A 442 39.35 -19.49 36.25
C PHE A 442 40.68 -18.83 35.89
N ILE A 443 40.67 -17.58 35.41
CA ILE A 443 41.87 -16.81 35.10
C ILE A 443 42.73 -16.58 36.35
N SER A 444 42.11 -16.24 37.48
CA SER A 444 42.79 -16.04 38.78
C SER A 444 43.47 -17.32 39.26
N TRP A 445 42.77 -18.45 39.17
CA TRP A 445 43.30 -19.78 39.52
C TRP A 445 44.44 -20.21 38.59
N TYR A 446 44.31 -19.98 37.28
CA TYR A 446 45.35 -20.29 36.31
C TYR A 446 46.61 -19.43 36.51
N ARG A 447 46.45 -18.14 36.87
CA ARG A 447 47.56 -17.23 37.20
C ARG A 447 48.29 -17.60 38.49
N LYS A 448 47.61 -18.18 39.49
CA LYS A 448 48.27 -18.65 40.74
C LYS A 448 49.04 -19.97 40.57
N ARG A 449 48.81 -20.70 39.47
CA ARG A 449 49.52 -21.95 39.14
C ARG A 449 50.72 -21.76 38.22
N ARG A 450 50.87 -20.57 37.63
CA ARG A 450 52.14 -20.09 37.06
C ARG A 450 52.89 -19.32 38.14
#